data_AF-A0A847GE08-F1
#
_entry.id   AF-A0A847GE08-F1
#
_cell.length_a   1.000
_cell.length_b   1.000
_cell.length_c   1.000
_cell.angle_alpha   90.00
_cell.angle_beta   90.00
_cell.angle_gamma   90.00
#
_symmetry.space_group_name_H-M   'P 1'
#
loop_
_entity.id
_entity.type
_entity.pdbx_description
1 polymer ?
#
loop_
_entity_poly.entity_id
_entity_poly.type
_entity_poly.pdbx_seq_one_letter_code
_entity_poly.pdbx_strand_id
1 'polypeptide(L)'
;MSLNSPQRPGLLRRLCKWLVRGLLLLLVLLFAAFIIVFWGALKNRFVVFPQQAVAWQTIKDNRIPVPYQTGWKEYRGAIHNHSEISHDSEVPFEEILRVMKEVGRDFIIMSDHCQDGGNLYGLQWKGIHDGVLFIQGFEMQAGFMPVGLPDGTVLDCKDDPEVLAKKIEEAGGTVFIIHAEQKRPWHLPQISAMEIYNVHPDFMEELSGWRLHRLITNVLVNLHAYPDQTF
;
A
#
# COMPACT_ATOMS: atom_id res chain seq x y z
N MET A 1 -24.28 -72.08 33.75
CA MET A 1 -23.23 -71.05 33.53
C MET A 1 -22.84 -71.09 32.06
N SER A 2 -23.38 -70.17 31.25
CA SER A 2 -22.93 -69.99 29.86
C SER A 2 -22.02 -68.77 29.80
N LEU A 3 -20.74 -68.99 29.51
CA LEU A 3 -19.77 -67.93 29.30
C LEU A 3 -19.95 -67.42 27.86
N ASN A 4 -20.63 -66.28 27.71
CA ASN A 4 -20.70 -65.56 26.44
C ASN A 4 -19.28 -65.17 26.01
N SER A 5 -18.81 -65.77 24.92
CA SER A 5 -17.56 -65.40 24.27
C SER A 5 -17.76 -64.09 23.49
N PRO A 6 -16.88 -63.09 23.65
CA PRO A 6 -17.08 -61.79 23.03
C PRO A 6 -16.94 -61.89 21.51
N GLN A 7 -18.01 -61.52 20.79
CA GLN A 7 -18.02 -61.44 19.32
C GLN A 7 -16.89 -60.51 18.85
N ARG A 8 -15.91 -61.07 18.15
CA ARG A 8 -14.79 -60.30 17.59
C ARG A 8 -15.36 -59.33 16.54
N PRO A 9 -15.07 -58.02 16.62
CA PRO A 9 -15.60 -57.08 15.64
C PRO A 9 -15.08 -57.45 14.24
N GLY A 10 -16.00 -57.48 13.27
CA GLY A 10 -15.71 -57.83 11.88
C GLY A 10 -14.60 -56.97 11.28
N LEU A 11 -13.87 -57.52 10.32
CA LEU A 11 -12.68 -56.92 9.71
C LEU A 11 -12.96 -55.50 9.19
N LEU A 12 -14.14 -55.28 8.59
CA LEU A 12 -14.68 -53.98 8.17
C LEU A 12 -14.79 -52.96 9.31
N ARG A 13 -15.33 -53.36 10.47
CA ARG A 13 -15.47 -52.46 11.63
C ARG A 13 -14.11 -52.09 12.23
N ARG A 14 -13.13 -52.99 12.17
CA ARG A 14 -11.74 -52.70 12.57
C ARG A 14 -11.07 -51.74 11.58
N LEU A 15 -11.22 -51.98 10.28
CA LEU A 15 -10.71 -51.11 9.22
C LEU A 15 -11.31 -49.70 9.30
N CYS A 16 -12.64 -49.56 9.41
CA CYS A 16 -13.29 -48.26 9.60
C CYS A 16 -12.79 -47.54 10.85
N LYS A 17 -12.60 -48.25 11.97
CA LYS A 17 -12.08 -47.64 13.21
C LYS A 17 -10.66 -47.10 13.03
N TRP A 18 -9.79 -47.81 12.31
CA TRP A 18 -8.43 -47.35 12.01
C TRP A 18 -8.42 -46.21 11.00
N LEU A 19 -9.30 -46.23 9.99
CA LEU A 19 -9.48 -45.11 9.05
C LEU A 19 -9.92 -43.83 9.77
N VAL A 20 -10.94 -43.91 10.63
CA VAL A 20 -11.41 -42.75 11.42
C VAL A 20 -10.29 -42.23 12.33
N ARG A 21 -9.54 -43.12 13.00
CA ARG A 21 -8.39 -42.72 13.83
C ARG A 21 -7.28 -42.08 13.01
N GLY A 22 -6.97 -42.61 11.84
CA GLY A 22 -5.99 -42.05 10.92
C GLY A 22 -6.40 -40.66 10.44
N LEU A 23 -7.68 -40.47 10.09
CA LEU A 23 -8.23 -39.18 9.69
C LEU A 23 -8.21 -38.17 10.84
N LEU A 24 -8.58 -38.57 12.06
CA LEU A 24 -8.49 -37.72 13.24
C LEU A 24 -7.04 -37.32 13.54
N LEU A 25 -6.09 -38.25 13.45
CA LEU A 25 -4.67 -37.94 13.62
C LEU A 25 -4.20 -36.94 12.56
N LEU A 26 -4.57 -37.15 11.30
CA LEU A 26 -4.25 -36.23 10.22
C LEU A 26 -4.81 -34.83 10.48
N LEU A 27 -6.08 -34.73 10.91
CA LEU A 27 -6.69 -33.45 11.26
C LEU A 27 -5.95 -32.75 12.40
N VAL A 28 -5.54 -33.48 13.45
CA VAL A 28 -4.75 -32.91 14.55
C VAL A 28 -3.39 -32.41 14.07
N LEU A 29 -2.71 -33.17 13.20
CA LEU A 29 -1.43 -32.77 12.64
C LEU A 29 -1.56 -31.54 11.74
N LEU A 30 -2.59 -31.48 10.89
CA LEU A 30 -2.88 -30.32 10.05
C LEU A 30 -3.23 -29.09 10.89
N PHE A 31 -4.01 -29.27 11.97
CA PHE A 31 -4.33 -28.19 12.89
C PHE A 31 -3.07 -27.69 13.62
N ALA A 32 -2.22 -28.58 14.13
CA ALA A 32 -0.96 -28.19 14.76
C ALA A 32 -0.04 -27.47 13.77
N ALA A 33 0.08 -27.97 12.54
CA ALA A 33 0.86 -27.31 11.48
C ALA A 33 0.29 -25.91 11.16
N PHE A 34 -1.04 -25.77 11.06
CA PHE A 34 -1.70 -24.48 10.86
C PHE A 34 -1.34 -23.51 11.99
N ILE A 35 -1.49 -23.92 13.25
CA ILE A 35 -1.15 -23.06 14.40
C ILE A 35 0.32 -22.66 14.36
N ILE A 36 1.24 -23.57 14.02
CA ILE A 36 2.68 -23.26 13.93
C ILE A 36 2.96 -22.23 12.84
N VAL A 37 2.42 -22.45 11.63
CA VAL A 37 2.65 -21.59 10.46
C VAL A 37 2.04 -20.19 10.65
N PHE A 38 0.83 -20.13 11.25
CA PHE A 38 0.07 -18.90 11.45
C PHE A 38 0.19 -18.32 12.85
N TRP A 39 1.08 -18.84 13.70
CA TRP A 39 1.18 -18.43 15.11
C TRP A 39 1.32 -16.92 15.27
N GLY A 40 2.18 -16.29 14.46
CA GLY A 40 2.37 -14.84 14.46
C GLY A 40 1.09 -14.08 14.09
N ALA A 41 0.42 -14.49 13.02
CA ALA A 41 -0.82 -13.87 12.57
C ALA A 41 -1.98 -14.05 13.55
N LEU A 42 -2.09 -15.20 14.21
CA LEU A 42 -3.07 -15.47 15.26
C LEU A 42 -2.77 -14.65 16.53
N LYS A 43 -1.51 -14.54 16.92
CA LYS A 43 -1.09 -13.65 18.02
C LYS A 43 -1.44 -12.19 17.70
N ASN A 44 -1.24 -11.76 16.45
CA ASN A 44 -1.64 -10.44 16.01
C ASN A 44 -3.16 -10.25 16.10
N ARG A 45 -3.93 -11.21 15.57
CA ARG A 45 -5.40 -11.21 15.58
C ARG A 45 -6.00 -11.01 16.97
N PHE A 46 -5.49 -11.75 17.94
CA PHE A 46 -6.14 -11.91 19.24
C PHE A 46 -5.46 -11.13 20.37
N VAL A 47 -4.23 -10.65 20.18
CA VAL A 47 -3.47 -9.96 21.23
C VAL A 47 -2.92 -8.63 20.74
N VAL A 48 -2.05 -8.63 19.72
CA VAL A 48 -1.26 -7.43 19.37
C VAL A 48 -2.13 -6.35 18.73
N PHE A 49 -2.92 -6.69 17.72
CA PHE A 49 -3.73 -5.71 17.00
C PHE A 49 -4.85 -5.10 17.86
N PRO A 50 -5.58 -5.86 18.70
CA PRO A 50 -6.48 -5.25 19.68
C PRO A 50 -5.78 -4.24 20.60
N GLN A 51 -4.59 -4.57 21.11
CA GLN A 51 -3.82 -3.67 21.97
C GLN A 51 -3.35 -2.43 21.22
N GLN A 52 -2.88 -2.59 19.98
CA GLN A 52 -2.50 -1.47 19.12
C GLN A 52 -3.69 -0.56 18.81
N ALA A 53 -4.87 -1.12 18.52
CA ALA A 53 -6.08 -0.34 18.27
C ALA A 53 -6.46 0.54 19.48
N VAL A 54 -6.38 -0.02 20.70
CA VAL A 54 -6.60 0.75 21.94
C VAL A 54 -5.52 1.82 22.13
N ALA A 55 -4.25 1.48 21.88
CA ALA A 55 -3.14 2.43 22.00
C ALA A 55 -3.25 3.57 20.99
N TRP A 56 -3.63 3.29 19.74
CA TRP A 56 -3.86 4.28 18.71
C TRP A 56 -5.02 5.20 19.03
N GLN A 57 -6.12 4.66 19.55
CA GLN A 57 -7.23 5.48 20.02
C GLN A 57 -6.78 6.40 21.16
N THR A 58 -6.00 5.87 22.12
CA THR A 58 -5.41 6.67 23.19
C THR A 58 -4.53 7.80 22.65
N ILE A 59 -3.68 7.55 21.66
CA ILE A 59 -2.85 8.59 21.02
C ILE A 59 -3.72 9.64 20.32
N LYS A 60 -4.78 9.21 19.61
CA LYS A 60 -5.72 10.13 18.95
C LYS A 60 -6.44 11.03 19.97
N ASP A 61 -6.93 10.44 21.06
CA ASP A 61 -7.66 11.16 22.12
C ASP A 61 -6.75 12.14 22.88
N ASN A 62 -5.47 11.80 23.02
CA ASN A 62 -4.46 12.65 23.67
C ASN A 62 -3.65 13.49 22.68
N ARG A 63 -4.06 13.56 21.41
CA ARG A 63 -3.35 14.35 20.42
C ARG A 63 -3.46 15.83 20.77
N ILE A 64 -2.36 16.42 21.19
CA ILE A 64 -2.25 17.86 21.41
C ILE A 64 -1.95 18.51 20.05
N PRO A 65 -2.83 19.38 19.52
CA PRO A 65 -2.52 20.14 18.33
C PRO A 65 -1.29 21.02 18.61
N VAL A 66 -0.26 20.93 17.77
CA VAL A 66 0.86 21.86 17.82
C VAL A 66 0.37 23.17 17.20
N PRO A 67 0.25 24.27 17.96
CA PRO A 67 -0.15 25.54 17.38
C PRO A 67 0.95 26.01 16.43
N TYR A 68 0.63 26.06 15.15
CA TYR A 68 1.50 26.56 14.10
C TYR A 68 0.80 27.76 13.45
N GLN A 69 1.22 28.97 13.80
CA GLN A 69 0.67 30.20 13.23
C GLN A 69 1.65 30.77 12.22
N THR A 70 1.43 30.45 10.95
CA THR A 70 2.26 30.96 9.86
C THR A 70 1.73 32.26 9.25
N GLY A 71 0.48 32.62 9.55
CA GLY A 71 -0.25 33.69 8.86
C GLY A 71 -0.80 33.28 7.49
N TRP A 72 -0.57 32.03 7.08
CA TRP A 72 -1.04 31.47 5.81
C TRP A 72 -2.19 30.49 6.04
N LYS A 73 -3.04 30.33 5.02
CA LYS A 73 -4.03 29.25 5.01
C LYS A 73 -3.30 27.93 4.75
N GLU A 74 -3.49 26.96 5.65
CA GLU A 74 -2.98 25.61 5.48
C GLU A 74 -3.85 24.82 4.49
N TYR A 75 -3.19 24.05 3.63
CA TYR A 75 -3.81 23.08 2.74
C TYR A 75 -3.16 21.73 2.97
N ARG A 76 -3.96 20.67 3.02
CA ARG A 76 -3.51 19.31 3.26
C ARG A 76 -3.87 18.44 2.08
N GLY A 77 -2.90 17.74 1.54
CA GLY A 77 -3.10 16.93 0.36
C GLY A 77 -2.31 15.64 0.39
N ALA A 78 -2.43 14.89 -0.70
CA ALA A 78 -1.59 13.74 -1.01
C ALA A 78 -0.70 14.08 -2.21
N ILE A 79 0.53 13.58 -2.18
CA ILE A 79 1.53 13.72 -3.23
C ILE A 79 1.94 12.30 -3.62
N HIS A 80 2.24 12.06 -4.90
CA HIS A 80 2.58 10.73 -5.43
C HIS A 80 1.39 9.76 -5.42
N ASN A 81 0.45 9.92 -6.35
CA ASN A 81 -0.79 9.15 -6.41
C ASN A 81 -1.10 8.69 -7.83
N HIS A 82 -1.61 7.46 -7.97
CA HIS A 82 -1.84 6.80 -9.25
C HIS A 82 -3.34 6.57 -9.46
N SER A 83 -3.79 6.75 -10.69
CA SER A 83 -5.16 6.53 -11.17
C SER A 83 -5.22 5.38 -12.18
N GLU A 84 -6.42 5.11 -12.68
CA GLU A 84 -6.70 4.19 -13.80
C GLU A 84 -5.88 4.44 -15.09
N ILE A 85 -5.22 5.59 -15.23
CA ILE A 85 -4.31 5.87 -16.34
C ILE A 85 -2.98 5.11 -16.17
N SER A 86 -2.56 4.84 -14.94
CA SER A 86 -1.37 4.06 -14.63
C SER A 86 -1.65 2.56 -14.70
N HIS A 87 -0.63 1.76 -14.99
CA HIS A 87 -0.79 0.29 -15.09
C HIS A 87 -0.93 -0.41 -13.73
N ASP A 88 -0.69 0.29 -12.63
CA ASP A 88 -0.64 -0.24 -11.26
C ASP A 88 -1.77 0.28 -10.36
N SER A 89 -2.72 1.03 -10.93
CA SER A 89 -3.93 1.48 -10.25
C SER A 89 -5.14 1.30 -11.17
N GLU A 90 -6.25 0.83 -10.62
CA GLU A 90 -7.53 0.69 -11.31
C GLU A 90 -8.54 1.76 -10.85
N VAL A 91 -8.09 2.78 -10.10
CA VAL A 91 -8.99 3.71 -9.43
C VAL A 91 -9.36 4.89 -10.33
N PRO A 92 -10.65 5.09 -10.66
CA PRO A 92 -11.11 6.22 -11.46
C PRO A 92 -10.99 7.54 -10.71
N PHE A 93 -10.89 8.64 -11.45
CA PHE A 93 -10.76 9.98 -10.86
C PHE A 93 -11.96 10.38 -9.99
N GLU A 94 -13.17 9.94 -10.33
CA GLU A 94 -14.37 10.17 -9.54
C GLU A 94 -14.28 9.50 -8.16
N GLU A 95 -13.70 8.31 -8.11
CA GLU A 95 -13.48 7.58 -6.86
C GLU A 95 -12.38 8.24 -6.03
N ILE A 96 -11.30 8.68 -6.66
CA ILE A 96 -10.26 9.49 -6.02
C ILE A 96 -10.88 10.75 -5.40
N LEU A 97 -11.70 11.50 -6.15
CA LEU A 97 -12.39 12.69 -5.66
C LEU A 97 -13.30 12.36 -4.46
N ARG A 98 -14.08 11.26 -4.55
CA ARG A 98 -14.96 10.81 -3.46
C ARG A 98 -14.16 10.59 -2.18
N VAL A 99 -13.05 9.85 -2.26
CA VAL A 99 -12.19 9.55 -1.10
C VAL A 99 -11.52 10.81 -0.56
N MET A 100 -10.98 11.67 -1.44
CA MET A 100 -10.35 12.94 -1.05
C MET A 100 -11.27 13.83 -0.23
N LYS A 101 -12.56 13.89 -0.61
CA LYS A 101 -13.59 14.60 0.16
C LYS A 101 -13.91 13.91 1.48
N GLU A 102 -14.06 12.58 1.47
CA GLU A 102 -14.34 11.78 2.68
C GLU A 102 -13.25 11.96 3.75
N VAL A 103 -11.97 12.01 3.36
CA VAL A 103 -10.84 12.16 4.28
C VAL A 103 -10.44 13.62 4.56
N GLY A 104 -11.17 14.59 4.00
CA GLY A 104 -10.95 16.02 4.20
C GLY A 104 -9.57 16.48 3.73
N ARG A 105 -9.28 16.28 2.45
CA ARG A 105 -8.04 16.72 1.79
C ARG A 105 -8.36 17.77 0.73
N ASP A 106 -7.53 18.80 0.67
CA ASP A 106 -7.73 19.99 -0.17
C ASP A 106 -7.14 19.84 -1.58
N PHE A 107 -6.10 19.02 -1.74
CA PHE A 107 -5.44 18.83 -3.03
C PHE A 107 -4.82 17.45 -3.19
N ILE A 108 -4.64 17.01 -4.43
CA ILE A 108 -3.90 15.81 -4.80
C ILE A 108 -2.96 16.10 -5.96
N ILE A 109 -1.74 15.57 -5.90
CA ILE A 109 -0.82 15.54 -7.04
C ILE A 109 -0.80 14.12 -7.60
N MET A 110 -1.23 14.01 -8.86
CA MET A 110 -1.18 12.78 -9.62
C MET A 110 0.25 12.52 -10.11
N SER A 111 0.59 11.25 -10.29
CA SER A 111 1.92 10.81 -10.71
C SER A 111 1.83 9.48 -11.46
N ASP A 112 0.82 9.31 -12.31
CA ASP A 112 0.67 8.09 -13.11
C ASP A 112 1.96 7.72 -13.83
N HIS A 113 2.19 6.42 -14.01
CA HIS A 113 3.37 5.95 -14.71
C HIS A 113 3.40 6.40 -16.17
N CYS A 114 4.63 6.50 -16.65
CA CYS A 114 4.95 6.72 -18.04
C CYS A 114 4.19 5.85 -19.04
N GLN A 115 3.57 6.48 -20.04
CA GLN A 115 2.93 5.77 -21.16
C GLN A 115 3.85 5.63 -22.37
N ASP A 116 3.61 4.58 -23.18
CA ASP A 116 4.27 4.41 -24.46
C ASP A 116 3.90 5.56 -25.42
N GLY A 117 4.91 6.29 -25.90
CA GLY A 117 4.72 7.48 -26.75
C GLY A 117 4.92 8.82 -26.02
N GLY A 118 5.24 8.79 -24.73
CA GLY A 118 5.54 9.96 -23.92
C GLY A 118 4.37 10.39 -23.05
N ASN A 119 4.66 11.13 -21.99
CA ASN A 119 3.67 11.63 -21.06
C ASN A 119 3.10 12.94 -21.56
N LEU A 120 1.84 12.88 -21.97
CA LEU A 120 1.08 14.06 -22.36
C LEU A 120 0.44 14.68 -21.12
N TYR A 121 0.97 15.82 -20.70
CA TYR A 121 0.27 16.68 -19.74
C TYR A 121 -1.06 17.14 -20.35
N GLY A 122 -2.14 16.89 -19.61
CA GLY A 122 -3.52 17.10 -20.05
C GLY A 122 -4.38 15.83 -20.02
N LEU A 123 -3.79 14.64 -19.81
CA LEU A 123 -4.54 13.38 -19.70
C LEU A 123 -5.22 13.19 -18.34
N GLN A 124 -4.59 13.68 -17.28
CA GLN A 124 -5.11 13.58 -15.92
C GLN A 124 -6.11 14.70 -15.63
N TRP A 125 -6.94 14.52 -14.60
CA TRP A 125 -7.74 15.62 -14.08
C TRP A 125 -6.86 16.79 -13.61
N LYS A 126 -7.34 18.00 -13.90
CA LYS A 126 -6.67 19.27 -13.56
C LYS A 126 -7.66 20.25 -12.96
N GLY A 127 -7.21 21.05 -12.01
CA GLY A 127 -7.97 22.16 -11.45
C GLY A 127 -8.88 21.72 -10.30
N ILE A 128 -9.82 22.59 -9.93
CA ILE A 128 -10.70 22.34 -8.79
C ILE A 128 -11.88 21.49 -9.23
N HIS A 129 -12.02 20.32 -8.61
CA HIS A 129 -13.16 19.41 -8.76
C HIS A 129 -13.86 19.30 -7.41
N ASP A 130 -15.06 19.85 -7.31
CA ASP A 130 -15.90 19.81 -6.11
C ASP A 130 -15.16 20.12 -4.79
N GLY A 131 -14.34 21.18 -4.82
CA GLY A 131 -13.57 21.68 -3.68
C GLY A 131 -12.18 21.09 -3.51
N VAL A 132 -11.79 20.08 -4.30
CA VAL A 132 -10.46 19.46 -4.26
C VAL A 132 -9.63 19.89 -5.47
N LEU A 133 -8.40 20.37 -5.26
CA LEU A 133 -7.48 20.74 -6.34
C LEU A 133 -6.74 19.50 -6.86
N PHE A 134 -6.94 19.16 -8.13
CA PHE A 134 -6.16 18.17 -8.85
C PHE A 134 -4.99 18.84 -9.57
N ILE A 135 -3.78 18.36 -9.29
CA ILE A 135 -2.54 18.81 -9.92
C ILE A 135 -1.98 17.63 -10.70
N GLN A 136 -1.69 17.89 -11.98
CA GLN A 136 -1.11 16.88 -12.87
C GLN A 136 0.38 16.70 -12.59
N GLY A 137 0.83 15.47 -12.77
CA GLY A 137 2.21 15.04 -12.63
C GLY A 137 2.38 13.62 -13.18
N PHE A 138 3.60 13.19 -13.42
CA PHE A 138 3.88 11.81 -13.86
C PHE A 138 5.05 11.25 -13.08
N GLU A 139 5.02 9.96 -12.75
CA GLU A 139 6.20 9.26 -12.26
C GLU A 139 7.11 8.93 -13.44
N MET A 140 8.27 9.58 -13.48
CA MET A 140 9.27 9.47 -14.55
C MET A 140 10.55 8.78 -14.07
N GLN A 141 11.42 8.45 -15.03
CA GLN A 141 12.72 7.88 -14.73
C GLN A 141 13.57 8.78 -13.82
N ALA A 142 14.59 8.18 -13.22
CA ALA A 142 15.44 8.79 -12.19
C ALA A 142 14.68 9.26 -10.93
N GLY A 143 13.40 8.90 -10.78
CA GLY A 143 12.57 9.30 -9.64
C GLY A 143 12.05 10.73 -9.75
N PHE A 144 11.94 11.25 -10.96
CA PHE A 144 11.36 12.56 -11.19
C PHE A 144 9.84 12.47 -11.16
N MET A 145 9.25 13.43 -10.47
CA MET A 145 7.84 13.75 -10.60
C MET A 145 7.72 15.22 -11.03
N PRO A 146 7.70 15.52 -12.34
CA PRO A 146 7.38 16.86 -12.78
C PRO A 146 5.98 17.28 -12.30
N VAL A 147 5.84 18.54 -11.96
CA VAL A 147 4.57 19.13 -11.50
C VAL A 147 4.40 20.52 -12.11
N GLY A 148 3.17 20.87 -12.45
CA GLY A 148 2.82 22.24 -12.85
C GLY A 148 3.16 22.61 -14.30
N LEU A 149 3.28 21.62 -15.18
CA LEU A 149 3.53 21.87 -16.60
C LEU A 149 2.27 22.31 -17.37
N PRO A 150 2.42 23.08 -18.47
CA PRO A 150 1.33 23.40 -19.38
C PRO A 150 0.69 22.15 -20.01
N ASP A 151 -0.60 22.25 -20.36
CA ASP A 151 -1.26 21.19 -21.11
C ASP A 151 -0.68 21.12 -22.53
N GLY A 152 -0.52 19.92 -23.06
CA GLY A 152 0.15 19.66 -24.34
C GLY A 152 1.66 19.48 -24.22
N THR A 153 2.28 19.71 -23.06
CA THR A 153 3.68 19.34 -22.83
C THR A 153 3.85 17.83 -22.93
N VAL A 154 4.79 17.40 -23.77
CA VAL A 154 5.16 15.99 -23.93
C VAL A 154 6.56 15.78 -23.39
N LEU A 155 6.70 14.86 -22.43
CA LEU A 155 7.99 14.42 -21.91
C LEU A 155 8.21 12.95 -22.26
N ASP A 156 9.43 12.61 -22.70
CA ASP A 156 9.79 11.21 -22.96
C ASP A 156 10.44 10.61 -21.72
N CYS A 157 9.92 9.47 -21.27
CA CYS A 157 10.46 8.76 -20.11
C CYS A 157 11.79 8.09 -20.38
N LYS A 158 12.22 8.03 -21.64
CA LYS A 158 13.54 7.52 -22.05
C LYS A 158 14.57 8.65 -22.17
N ASP A 159 14.18 9.90 -21.97
CA ASP A 159 15.13 11.00 -21.93
C ASP A 159 16.15 10.79 -20.79
N ASP A 160 17.39 11.17 -21.07
CA ASP A 160 18.44 11.25 -20.06
C ASP A 160 18.03 12.22 -18.93
N PRO A 161 18.31 11.92 -17.64
CA PRO A 161 17.80 12.71 -16.52
C PRO A 161 18.18 14.20 -16.58
N GLU A 162 19.39 14.51 -17.02
CA GLU A 162 19.90 15.88 -17.17
C GLU A 162 19.11 16.64 -18.25
N VAL A 163 18.76 15.95 -19.34
CA VAL A 163 17.93 16.50 -20.43
C VAL A 163 16.50 16.68 -19.97
N LEU A 164 15.93 15.67 -19.31
CA LEU A 164 14.56 15.69 -18.82
C LEU A 164 14.35 16.81 -17.79
N ALA A 165 15.26 16.95 -16.83
CA ALA A 165 15.20 18.01 -15.82
C ALA A 165 15.18 19.41 -16.45
N LYS A 166 16.03 19.65 -17.45
CA LYS A 166 16.06 20.92 -18.20
C LYS A 166 14.77 21.16 -18.98
N LYS A 167 14.24 20.15 -19.67
CA LYS A 167 12.96 20.27 -20.39
C LYS A 167 11.82 20.68 -19.44
N ILE A 168 11.79 20.09 -18.24
CA ILE A 168 10.78 20.43 -17.22
C ILE A 168 10.93 21.89 -16.77
N GLU A 169 12.15 22.31 -16.43
CA GLU A 169 12.46 23.69 -16.02
C GLU A 169 12.14 24.71 -17.12
N GLU A 170 12.57 24.46 -18.37
CA GLU A 170 12.32 25.31 -19.53
C GLU A 170 10.82 25.46 -19.84
N ALA A 171 10.03 24.42 -19.57
CA ALA A 171 8.58 24.44 -19.69
C ALA A 171 7.87 25.10 -18.47
N GLY A 172 8.64 25.57 -17.48
CA GLY A 172 8.13 26.25 -16.28
C GLY A 172 7.61 25.30 -15.19
N GLY A 173 7.87 24.01 -15.30
CA GLY A 173 7.50 23.00 -14.31
C GLY A 173 8.51 22.92 -13.16
N THR A 174 8.13 22.16 -12.13
CA THR A 174 9.00 21.88 -10.98
C THR A 174 9.38 20.40 -10.96
N VAL A 175 10.65 20.08 -10.70
CA VAL A 175 11.12 18.70 -10.55
C VAL A 175 11.06 18.30 -9.07
N PHE A 176 10.17 17.36 -8.75
CA PHE A 176 10.14 16.71 -7.45
C PHE A 176 10.91 15.39 -7.54
N ILE A 177 11.55 14.99 -6.45
CA ILE A 177 12.14 13.66 -6.30
C ILE A 177 11.21 12.80 -5.44
N ILE A 178 10.80 11.67 -6.00
CA ILE A 178 10.05 10.62 -5.33
C ILE A 178 10.95 9.39 -5.10
N HIS A 179 10.52 8.49 -4.21
CA HIS A 179 11.28 7.27 -3.90
C HIS A 179 12.75 7.59 -3.54
N ALA A 180 12.94 8.55 -2.63
CA ALA A 180 14.25 9.11 -2.28
C ALA A 180 15.22 8.08 -1.67
N GLU A 181 14.73 6.90 -1.28
CA GLU A 181 15.53 5.77 -0.81
C GLU A 181 16.44 5.15 -1.89
N GLN A 182 16.12 5.38 -3.18
CA GLN A 182 16.91 4.85 -4.29
C GLN A 182 17.99 5.84 -4.73
N LYS A 183 18.84 5.43 -5.68
CA LYS A 183 19.83 6.34 -6.28
C LYS A 183 19.12 7.42 -7.10
N ARG A 184 19.34 8.69 -6.73
CA ARG A 184 18.79 9.86 -7.43
C ARG A 184 19.90 10.81 -7.90
N PRO A 185 19.67 11.61 -8.96
CA PRO A 185 20.64 12.56 -9.49
C PRO A 185 20.64 13.86 -8.66
N TRP A 186 20.99 13.77 -7.37
CA TRP A 186 20.98 14.89 -6.41
C TRP A 186 21.86 16.09 -6.78
N HIS A 187 22.73 15.92 -7.77
CA HIS A 187 23.60 16.98 -8.27
C HIS A 187 22.87 17.97 -9.19
N LEU A 188 21.65 17.66 -9.63
CA LEU A 188 20.88 18.50 -10.54
C LEU A 188 20.26 19.69 -9.81
N PRO A 189 20.53 20.94 -10.24
CA PRO A 189 19.99 22.13 -9.59
C PRO A 189 18.48 22.31 -9.80
N GLN A 190 17.87 21.63 -10.78
CA GLN A 190 16.44 21.70 -11.08
C GLN A 190 15.57 21.07 -9.98
N ILE A 191 16.14 20.17 -9.18
CA ILE A 191 15.42 19.48 -8.10
C ILE A 191 15.02 20.50 -7.05
N SER A 192 13.72 20.68 -6.86
CA SER A 192 13.16 21.71 -5.97
C SER A 192 12.37 21.16 -4.79
N ALA A 193 12.04 19.86 -4.83
CA ALA A 193 11.35 19.17 -3.75
C ALA A 193 11.78 17.71 -3.69
N MET A 194 11.68 17.10 -2.52
CA MET A 194 11.81 15.66 -2.35
C MET A 194 10.76 15.13 -1.39
N GLU A 195 10.36 13.90 -1.65
CA GLU A 195 9.61 13.10 -0.71
C GLU A 195 10.49 12.75 0.50
N ILE A 196 9.96 13.00 1.71
CA ILE A 196 10.64 12.72 2.98
C ILE A 196 10.07 11.50 3.70
N TYR A 197 8.93 10.99 3.23
CA TYR A 197 8.27 9.79 3.72
C TYR A 197 7.44 9.19 2.58
N ASN A 198 7.65 7.90 2.31
CA ASN A 198 6.89 7.10 1.35
C ASN A 198 6.61 5.73 2.00
N VAL A 199 5.45 5.14 1.72
CA VAL A 199 5.09 3.78 2.14
C VAL A 199 5.76 2.70 1.28
N HIS A 200 6.23 3.05 0.09
CA HIS A 200 6.96 2.16 -0.83
C HIS A 200 8.18 1.47 -0.18
N PRO A 201 9.14 2.15 0.46
CA PRO A 201 10.26 1.49 1.14
C PRO A 201 9.80 0.52 2.23
N ASP A 202 8.80 0.90 3.04
CA ASP A 202 8.23 0.04 4.08
C ASP A 202 7.68 -1.26 3.44
N PHE A 203 6.95 -1.12 2.33
CA PHE A 203 6.40 -2.26 1.60
C PHE A 203 7.48 -3.16 0.95
N MET A 204 8.50 -2.55 0.32
CA MET A 204 9.60 -3.29 -0.29
C MET A 204 10.38 -4.11 0.73
N GLU A 205 10.52 -3.61 1.95
CA GLU A 205 11.10 -4.36 3.06
C GLU A 205 10.23 -5.56 3.46
N GLU A 206 8.90 -5.42 3.49
CA GLU A 206 7.98 -6.52 3.80
C GLU A 206 8.00 -7.64 2.76
N LEU A 207 8.30 -7.32 1.49
CA LEU A 207 8.42 -8.32 0.42
C LEU A 207 9.68 -9.20 0.51
N SER A 208 10.56 -8.96 1.48
CA SER A 208 11.85 -9.66 1.60
C SER A 208 11.82 -10.83 2.59
N GLY A 209 12.29 -12.00 2.13
CA GLY A 209 12.60 -13.16 3.00
C GLY A 209 11.45 -13.61 3.90
N TRP A 210 11.73 -13.73 5.20
CA TRP A 210 10.74 -14.17 6.21
C TRP A 210 9.62 -13.14 6.45
N ARG A 211 9.82 -11.86 6.09
CA ARG A 211 8.79 -10.83 6.23
C ARG A 211 7.64 -11.05 5.27
N LEU A 212 7.90 -11.56 4.07
CA LEU A 212 6.87 -11.91 3.11
C LEU A 212 5.93 -13.00 3.66
N HIS A 213 6.48 -14.01 4.33
CA HIS A 213 5.67 -15.03 5.01
C HIS A 213 4.78 -14.42 6.10
N ARG A 214 5.31 -13.48 6.89
CA ARG A 214 4.54 -12.76 7.90
C ARG A 214 3.44 -11.91 7.26
N LEU A 215 3.74 -11.19 6.18
CA LEU A 215 2.77 -10.38 5.43
C LEU A 215 1.62 -11.26 4.91
N ILE A 216 1.95 -12.35 4.19
CA ILE A 216 0.94 -13.27 3.64
C ILE A 216 0.05 -13.85 4.74
N THR A 217 0.64 -14.35 5.82
CA THR A 217 -0.14 -14.93 6.93
C THR A 217 -1.00 -13.89 7.64
N ASN A 218 -0.53 -12.65 7.80
CA ASN A 218 -1.32 -11.55 8.32
C ASN A 218 -2.47 -11.17 7.38
N VAL A 219 -2.23 -11.03 6.08
CA VAL A 219 -3.28 -10.72 5.10
C VAL A 219 -4.40 -11.75 5.16
N LEU A 220 -4.07 -13.04 5.17
CA LEU A 220 -5.07 -14.11 5.20
C LEU A 220 -5.92 -14.14 6.49
N VAL A 221 -5.37 -13.72 7.63
CA VAL A 221 -6.03 -13.85 8.95
C VAL A 221 -6.62 -12.52 9.45
N ASN A 222 -5.99 -11.40 9.11
CA ASN A 222 -6.19 -10.12 9.78
C ASN A 222 -6.74 -9.01 8.89
N LEU A 223 -6.56 -9.07 7.55
CA LEU A 223 -6.91 -7.96 6.64
C LEU A 223 -8.32 -7.40 6.88
N HIS A 224 -9.33 -8.26 7.03
CA HIS A 224 -10.71 -7.80 7.20
C HIS A 224 -11.04 -7.23 8.59
N ALA A 225 -10.28 -7.57 9.64
CA ALA A 225 -10.58 -7.07 10.99
C ALA A 225 -9.67 -5.95 11.45
N TYR A 226 -8.44 -5.92 10.93
CA TYR A 226 -7.40 -4.97 11.30
C TYR A 226 -6.64 -4.54 10.03
N PRO A 227 -7.34 -3.93 9.05
CA PRO A 227 -6.72 -3.56 7.77
C PRO A 227 -5.54 -2.61 7.99
N ASP A 228 -5.71 -1.60 8.85
CA ASP A 228 -4.68 -0.59 9.13
C ASP A 228 -3.42 -1.14 9.80
N GLN A 229 -3.50 -2.30 10.48
CA GLN A 229 -2.35 -2.94 11.15
C GLN A 229 -1.74 -4.09 10.33
N THR A 230 -2.39 -4.46 9.22
CA THR A 230 -1.98 -5.63 8.42
C THR A 230 -0.77 -5.32 7.53
N PHE A 231 -0.60 -4.06 7.16
CA PHE A 231 0.46 -3.54 6.30
C PHE A 231 1.50 -2.76 7.09
#